data_AF-A0A0C9MAN7-F1
#
_entry.id   AF-A0A0C9MAN7-F1
#
_cell.length_a   1.000
_cell.length_b   1.000
_cell.length_c   1.000
_cell.angle_alpha   90.00
_cell.angle_beta   90.00
_cell.angle_gamma   90.00
#
_symmetry.space_group_name_H-M   'P 1'
#
loop_
_entity.id
_entity.type
_entity.pdbx_description
1 polymer ?
#
loop_
_entity_poly.entity_id
_entity_poly.type
_entity_poly.pdbx_seq_one_letter_code
_entity_poly.pdbx_strand_id
1 'polypeptide(L)'
;MDSATQSDITAPNLQGYDPHRVSLLAFTVTTLTCTDLNALARLCVPLRARRRWQAKDYWMLMAFVSFNTFVGICLACAHLDFTVSYLLSRPLTGESLPVILEDATKVTEFMFTMTILNWITLWSVKFSLLALYHKLMVATSRAYRYIWTITCALSFLFLIGTMLAGFFVCGPDVAKFFNPANCGSKDDSRDAAISLWIGFCCDVSTDIASESR
;
A
#
# COMPACT_ATOMS: atom_id res chain seq x y z
N MET A 1 -10.04 -18.58 54.17
CA MET A 1 -8.65 -18.05 54.19
C MET A 1 -7.87 -18.77 53.10
N ASP A 2 -8.30 -18.75 51.85
CA ASP A 2 -8.39 -17.61 50.91
C ASP A 2 -7.04 -16.93 50.65
N SER A 3 -6.46 -17.31 49.52
CA SER A 3 -6.05 -16.45 48.41
C SER A 3 -4.92 -15.44 48.59
N ALA A 4 -3.78 -15.71 47.94
CA ALA A 4 -2.98 -14.75 47.16
C ALA A 4 -1.89 -15.51 46.35
N THR A 5 -2.15 -15.84 45.07
CA THR A 5 -1.52 -15.22 43.86
C THR A 5 0.01 -15.38 43.81
N GLN A 6 0.60 -16.33 43.08
CA GLN A 6 0.65 -16.47 41.60
C GLN A 6 1.04 -15.16 40.88
N SER A 7 2.22 -14.63 41.17
CA SER A 7 2.82 -13.55 40.38
C SER A 7 4.35 -13.64 40.41
N ASP A 8 4.90 -14.68 39.79
CA ASP A 8 6.33 -14.72 39.43
C ASP A 8 6.50 -15.56 38.16
N ILE A 9 5.88 -15.08 37.07
CA ILE A 9 6.38 -15.36 35.73
C ILE A 9 7.11 -14.09 35.32
N THR A 10 8.42 -14.15 35.50
CA THR A 10 9.43 -13.19 35.11
C THR A 10 9.19 -12.75 33.66
N ALA A 11 8.50 -11.63 33.48
CA ALA A 11 8.50 -10.91 32.21
C ALA A 11 9.92 -10.39 31.98
N PRO A 12 10.60 -10.75 30.88
CA PRO A 12 11.90 -10.19 30.59
C PRO A 12 11.77 -8.66 30.43
N ASN A 13 12.62 -7.95 31.15
CA ASN A 13 12.84 -6.50 31.11
C ASN A 13 12.42 -5.83 29.78
N LEU A 14 11.24 -5.20 29.78
CA LEU A 14 10.73 -4.31 28.71
C LEU A 14 11.34 -2.89 28.83
N GLN A 15 12.61 -2.79 29.24
CA GLN A 15 13.30 -1.51 29.46
C GLN A 15 13.89 -0.96 28.15
N GLY A 16 13.00 -0.88 27.15
CA GLY A 16 13.22 -0.41 25.78
C GLY A 16 11.92 -0.41 24.98
N TYR A 17 10.78 -0.19 25.66
CA TYR A 17 9.46 -0.20 25.05
C TYR A 17 9.12 1.19 24.50
N ASP A 18 9.51 1.46 23.26
CA ASP A 18 9.02 2.63 22.55
C ASP A 18 7.53 2.43 22.19
N PRO A 19 6.60 3.20 22.80
CA PRO A 19 5.16 3.01 22.58
C PRO A 19 4.74 3.18 21.12
N HIS A 20 5.51 3.95 20.34
CA HIS A 20 5.33 4.11 18.91
C HIS A 20 5.59 2.82 18.11
N ARG A 21 6.59 2.01 18.50
CA ARG A 21 6.94 0.78 17.77
C ARG A 21 5.85 -0.27 17.90
N VAL A 22 5.30 -0.42 19.10
CA VAL A 22 4.26 -1.42 19.35
C VAL A 22 2.94 -1.02 18.69
N SER A 23 2.60 0.27 18.71
CA SER A 23 1.41 0.78 18.04
C SER A 23 1.48 0.56 16.52
N LEU A 24 2.65 0.81 15.92
CA LEU A 24 2.88 0.61 14.48
C LEU A 24 2.81 -0.88 14.11
N LEU A 25 3.50 -1.74 14.87
CA LEU A 25 3.46 -3.19 14.64
C LEU A 25 2.05 -3.76 14.80
N ALA A 26 1.32 -3.34 15.83
CA ALA A 26 -0.06 -3.78 16.05
C ALA A 26 -0.98 -3.36 14.89
N PHE A 27 -0.84 -2.14 14.39
CA PHE A 27 -1.60 -1.66 13.23
C PHE A 27 -1.27 -2.45 11.96
N THR A 28 0.01 -2.67 11.67
CA THR A 28 0.45 -3.44 10.50
C THR A 28 -0.01 -4.90 10.55
N VAL A 29 0.11 -5.56 11.71
CA VAL A 29 -0.33 -6.96 11.87
C VAL A 29 -1.85 -7.08 11.74
N THR A 30 -2.61 -6.15 12.32
CA THR A 30 -4.08 -6.15 12.23
C THR A 30 -4.55 -5.97 10.80
N THR A 31 -3.98 -5.00 10.08
CA THR A 31 -4.35 -4.73 8.68
C THR A 31 -3.92 -5.86 7.74
N LEU A 32 -2.74 -6.45 7.97
CA LEU A 32 -2.26 -7.62 7.22
C LEU A 32 -3.20 -8.81 7.41
N THR A 33 -3.48 -9.20 8.65
CA THR A 33 -4.34 -10.36 8.96
C THR A 33 -5.75 -10.19 8.43
N CYS A 34 -6.39 -9.04 8.61
CA CYS A 34 -7.72 -8.76 8.06
C CYS A 34 -7.75 -8.86 6.53
N THR A 35 -6.73 -8.34 5.86
CA THR A 35 -6.65 -8.35 4.40
C THR A 35 -6.39 -9.75 3.86
N ASP A 36 -5.46 -10.48 4.46
CA ASP A 36 -5.13 -11.85 4.09
C ASP A 36 -6.33 -12.79 4.28
N LEU A 37 -7.08 -12.63 5.37
CA LEU A 37 -8.31 -13.39 5.61
C LEU A 37 -9.35 -13.16 4.51
N ASN A 38 -9.60 -11.89 4.14
CA ASN A 38 -10.54 -11.56 3.07
C ASN A 38 -10.05 -12.05 1.70
N ALA A 39 -8.75 -11.93 1.42
CA ALA A 39 -8.15 -12.37 0.17
C ALA A 39 -8.20 -13.89 0.03
N LEU A 40 -7.80 -14.62 1.07
CA LEU A 40 -7.89 -16.08 1.13
C LEU A 40 -9.33 -16.55 1.04
N ALA A 41 -10.28 -15.90 1.72
CA ALA A 41 -11.70 -16.24 1.59
C ALA A 41 -12.16 -16.17 0.13
N ARG A 42 -11.80 -15.10 -0.59
CA ARG A 42 -12.14 -14.92 -2.02
C ARG A 42 -11.43 -15.90 -2.95
N LEU A 43 -10.19 -16.29 -2.65
CA LEU A 43 -9.43 -17.29 -3.42
C LEU A 43 -9.89 -18.74 -3.13
N CYS A 44 -10.34 -19.02 -1.90
CA CYS A 44 -10.81 -20.34 -1.48
C CYS A 44 -12.15 -20.73 -2.10
N VAL A 45 -13.05 -19.78 -2.37
CA VAL A 45 -14.35 -20.05 -3.02
C VAL A 45 -14.22 -20.77 -4.38
N PRO A 46 -13.45 -20.27 -5.36
CA PRO A 46 -13.28 -20.94 -6.64
C PRO A 46 -12.47 -22.25 -6.55
N LEU A 47 -11.48 -22.33 -5.64
CA LEU A 47 -10.71 -23.54 -5.38
C LEU A 47 -11.60 -24.67 -4.82
N ARG A 48 -12.44 -24.35 -3.84
CA ARG A 48 -13.39 -25.30 -3.23
C ARG A 48 -14.47 -25.74 -4.22
N ALA A 49 -14.90 -24.85 -5.11
CA ALA A 49 -15.85 -25.15 -6.17
C ALA A 49 -15.23 -25.90 -7.38
N ARG A 50 -13.92 -26.23 -7.36
CA ARG A 50 -13.15 -26.82 -8.48
C ARG A 50 -13.43 -26.14 -9.83
N ARG A 51 -13.64 -24.83 -9.80
CA ARG A 51 -14.03 -24.06 -10.98
C ARG A 51 -12.79 -23.69 -11.80
N ARG A 52 -12.89 -23.63 -13.13
CA ARG A 52 -11.82 -23.10 -13.99
C ARG A 52 -11.45 -21.69 -13.56
N TRP A 53 -10.14 -21.42 -13.49
CA TRP A 53 -9.57 -20.12 -13.15
C TRP A 53 -10.07 -19.05 -14.12
N GLN A 54 -10.59 -17.96 -13.58
CA GLN A 54 -11.12 -16.84 -14.36
C GLN A 54 -10.18 -15.63 -14.23
N ALA A 55 -10.23 -14.70 -15.18
CA ALA A 55 -9.41 -13.49 -15.14
C ALA A 55 -9.47 -12.74 -13.78
N LYS A 56 -10.63 -12.75 -13.11
CA LYS A 56 -10.82 -12.17 -11.77
C LYS A 56 -9.88 -12.77 -10.70
N ASP A 57 -9.60 -14.07 -10.80
CA ASP A 57 -8.80 -14.79 -9.81
C ASP A 57 -7.31 -14.44 -9.96
N TYR A 58 -6.86 -14.17 -11.20
CA TYR A 58 -5.51 -13.67 -11.47
C TYR A 58 -5.31 -12.24 -10.95
N TRP A 59 -6.27 -11.34 -11.17
CA TRP A 59 -6.20 -9.98 -10.61
C TRP A 59 -6.20 -9.99 -9.08
N MET A 60 -6.98 -10.89 -8.46
CA MET A 60 -6.98 -11.05 -7.00
C MET A 60 -5.65 -11.61 -6.48
N LEU A 61 -5.06 -12.59 -7.16
CA LEU A 61 -3.76 -13.14 -6.79
C LEU A 61 -2.65 -12.09 -6.90
N MET A 62 -2.67 -11.29 -7.97
CA MET A 62 -1.72 -10.20 -8.18
C MET A 62 -1.82 -9.16 -7.06
N ALA A 63 -3.04 -8.76 -6.67
CA ALA A 63 -3.28 -7.87 -5.54
C ALA A 63 -2.73 -8.45 -4.22
N PHE A 64 -2.93 -9.75 -3.98
CA PHE A 64 -2.46 -10.42 -2.77
C PHE A 64 -0.94 -10.42 -2.67
N VAL A 65 -0.25 -10.76 -3.76
CA VAL A 65 1.22 -10.78 -3.82
C VAL A 65 1.79 -9.36 -3.69
N SER A 66 1.21 -8.36 -4.37
CA SER A 66 1.69 -6.98 -4.30
C SER A 66 1.50 -6.39 -2.90
N PHE A 67 0.36 -6.68 -2.24
CA PHE A 67 0.10 -6.24 -0.87
C PHE A 67 1.05 -6.87 0.15
N ASN A 68 1.29 -8.18 0.06
CA ASN A 68 2.23 -8.86 0.95
C ASN A 68 3.66 -8.33 0.78
N THR A 69 4.05 -8.05 -0.47
CA THR A 69 5.36 -7.42 -0.77
C THR A 69 5.44 -6.01 -0.19
N PHE A 70 4.38 -5.20 -0.35
CA PHE A 70 4.28 -3.86 0.23
C PHE A 70 4.45 -3.89 1.75
N VAL A 71 3.73 -4.76 2.45
CA VAL A 71 3.84 -4.89 3.92
C VAL A 71 5.23 -5.34 4.34
N GLY A 72 5.85 -6.27 3.61
CA GLY A 72 7.23 -6.69 3.87
C GLY A 72 8.22 -5.53 3.78
N ILE A 73 8.09 -4.68 2.76
CA ILE A 73 8.94 -3.50 2.58
C ILE A 73 8.62 -2.44 3.65
N CYS A 74 7.36 -2.25 4.04
CA CYS A 74 6.98 -1.33 5.13
C CYS A 74 7.65 -1.70 6.45
N LEU A 75 7.68 -2.99 6.79
CA LEU A 75 8.36 -3.47 8.00
C LEU A 75 9.87 -3.21 7.93
N ALA A 76 10.49 -3.41 6.77
CA ALA A 76 11.91 -3.12 6.56
C ALA A 76 12.22 -1.62 6.72
N CYS A 77 11.42 -0.74 6.11
CA CYS A 77 11.60 0.71 6.26
C CYS A 77 11.39 1.21 7.67
N ALA A 78 10.39 0.68 8.38
CA ALA A 78 10.17 1.07 9.77
C ALA A 78 11.45 0.87 10.61
N HIS A 79 12.21 -0.21 10.36
CA HIS A 79 13.48 -0.43 11.06
C HIS A 79 14.54 0.63 10.72
N LEU A 80 14.61 1.08 9.45
CA LEU A 80 15.52 2.13 9.00
C LEU A 80 15.17 3.50 9.59
N ASP A 81 13.89 3.87 9.59
CA ASP A 81 13.42 5.16 10.15
C ASP A 81 13.72 5.30 11.64
N PHE A 82 13.57 4.22 12.42
CA PHE A 82 13.96 4.23 13.83
C PHE A 82 15.47 4.37 14.01
N THR A 83 16.27 3.79 13.12
CA THR A 83 17.72 3.85 13.18
C THR A 83 18.20 5.28 12.88
N VAL A 84 17.64 5.91 11.84
CA VAL A 84 17.92 7.31 11.48
C VAL A 84 17.50 8.26 12.61
N SER A 85 16.29 8.08 13.16
CA SER A 85 15.78 8.91 14.28
C SER A 85 16.64 8.77 15.54
N TYR A 86 17.11 7.56 15.84
CA TYR A 86 18.00 7.30 16.96
C TYR A 86 19.37 7.98 16.77
N LEU A 87 19.94 7.95 15.56
CA LEU A 87 21.22 8.60 15.26
C LEU A 87 21.14 10.12 15.29
N LEU A 88 20.01 10.71 14.87
CA LEU A 88 19.75 12.16 14.93
C LEU A 88 19.57 12.69 16.36
N SER A 89 19.20 11.84 17.31
CA SER A 89 19.06 12.22 18.72
C SER A 89 20.41 12.38 19.47
N ARG A 90 21.52 12.01 18.82
CA ARG A 90 22.89 12.15 19.35
C ARG A 90 23.62 13.32 18.67
N PRO A 91 24.60 13.95 19.34
CA PRO A 91 25.43 14.97 18.71
C PRO A 91 26.13 14.38 17.48
N LEU A 92 25.79 14.92 16.31
CA LEU A 92 26.28 14.47 15.00
C LEU A 92 27.81 14.69 14.93
N THR A 93 28.58 13.63 15.14
CA THR A 93 30.01 13.61 14.82
C THR A 93 30.18 13.51 13.30
N GLY A 94 31.20 14.14 12.72
CA GLY A 94 31.38 14.22 11.26
C GLY A 94 31.45 12.88 10.51
N GLU A 95 31.61 11.77 11.24
CA GLU A 95 31.63 10.39 10.72
C GLU A 95 30.23 9.77 10.54
N SER A 96 29.19 10.27 11.21
CA SER A 96 27.82 9.74 11.09
C SER A 96 27.02 10.32 9.92
N LEU A 97 27.47 11.45 9.36
CA LEU A 97 26.82 12.14 8.24
C LEU A 97 26.75 11.32 6.93
N PRO A 98 27.82 10.62 6.47
CA PRO A 98 27.73 9.80 5.26
C PRO A 98 26.83 8.57 5.42
N VAL A 99 26.79 7.96 6.62
CA VAL A 99 25.93 6.80 6.93
C VAL A 99 24.45 7.19 6.88
N ILE A 100 24.10 8.35 7.43
CA ILE A 100 22.73 8.88 7.39
C ILE A 100 22.30 9.19 5.95
N LEU A 101 23.22 9.68 5.11
CA LEU A 101 22.91 9.99 3.71
C LEU A 101 22.65 8.73 2.88
N GLU A 102 23.43 7.67 3.11
CA GLU A 102 23.24 6.38 2.43
C GLU A 102 21.91 5.72 2.84
N ASP A 103 21.57 5.76 4.13
CA ASP A 103 20.29 5.24 4.63
C ASP A 103 19.10 6.07 4.11
N ALA A 104 19.23 7.38 4.00
CA ALA A 104 18.19 8.26 3.44
C ALA A 104 17.90 7.96 1.96
N THR A 105 18.93 7.63 1.17
CA THR A 105 18.74 7.20 -0.23
C THR A 105 17.93 5.90 -0.29
N LYS A 106 18.30 4.90 0.51
CA LYS A 106 17.59 3.61 0.57
C LYS A 106 16.13 3.77 1.02
N VAL A 107 15.87 4.62 2.01
CA VAL A 107 14.50 4.91 2.46
C VAL A 107 13.67 5.51 1.32
N THR A 108 14.23 6.45 0.56
CA THR A 108 13.54 7.06 -0.59
C THR A 108 13.21 6.02 -1.67
N GLU A 109 14.15 5.11 -1.99
CA GLU A 109 13.92 4.01 -2.94
C GLU A 109 12.80 3.08 -2.51
N PHE A 110 12.76 2.74 -1.21
CA PHE A 110 11.71 1.90 -0.69
C PHE A 110 10.35 2.61 -0.68
N MET A 111 10.29 3.90 -0.34
CA MET A 111 9.04 4.69 -0.37
C MET A 111 8.46 4.78 -1.78
N PHE A 112 9.32 4.90 -2.79
CA PHE A 112 8.92 4.83 -4.19
C PHE A 112 8.31 3.47 -4.54
N THR A 113 9.03 2.40 -4.20
CA THR A 113 8.60 1.02 -4.45
C THR A 113 7.27 0.73 -3.76
N MET A 114 7.12 1.19 -2.51
CA MET A 114 5.87 1.11 -1.74
C MET A 114 4.72 1.83 -2.43
N THR A 115 4.96 3.04 -2.94
CA THR A 115 3.95 3.84 -3.64
C THR A 115 3.43 3.08 -4.86
N ILE A 116 4.33 2.54 -5.68
CA ILE A 116 3.96 1.73 -6.85
C ILE A 116 3.18 0.48 -6.44
N LEU A 117 3.66 -0.27 -5.45
CA LEU A 117 2.99 -1.49 -4.99
C LEU A 117 1.60 -1.20 -4.41
N ASN A 118 1.43 -0.07 -3.72
CA ASN A 118 0.15 0.38 -3.20
C ASN A 118 -0.83 0.65 -4.34
N TRP A 119 -0.40 1.39 -5.38
CA TRP A 119 -1.22 1.63 -6.56
C TRP A 119 -1.60 0.33 -7.26
N ILE A 120 -0.63 -0.55 -7.53
CA ILE A 120 -0.89 -1.86 -8.16
C ILE A 120 -1.93 -2.66 -7.37
N THR A 121 -1.85 -2.63 -6.04
CA THR A 121 -2.78 -3.34 -5.16
C THR A 121 -4.21 -2.78 -5.29
N LEU A 122 -4.38 -1.45 -5.17
CA LEU A 122 -5.68 -0.79 -5.27
C LEU A 122 -6.36 -1.07 -6.62
N TRP A 123 -5.61 -0.91 -7.71
CA TRP A 123 -6.14 -1.14 -9.05
C TRP A 123 -6.45 -2.60 -9.32
N SER A 124 -5.63 -3.53 -8.83
CA SER A 124 -5.88 -4.97 -8.97
C SER A 124 -7.17 -5.39 -8.25
N VAL A 125 -7.45 -4.83 -7.06
CA VAL A 125 -8.72 -5.04 -6.35
C VAL A 125 -9.89 -4.45 -7.13
N LYS A 126 -9.76 -3.21 -7.64
CA LYS A 126 -10.81 -2.55 -8.44
C LYS A 126 -11.16 -3.35 -9.70
N PHE A 127 -10.16 -3.83 -10.45
CA PHE A 127 -10.38 -4.69 -11.62
C PHE A 127 -11.00 -6.04 -11.27
N SER A 128 -10.63 -6.63 -10.13
CA SER A 128 -11.27 -7.86 -9.62
C SER A 128 -12.76 -7.65 -9.33
N LEU A 129 -13.12 -6.51 -8.70
CA LEU A 129 -14.51 -6.13 -8.44
C LEU A 129 -15.28 -5.83 -9.73
N LEU A 130 -14.70 -5.06 -10.65
CA LEU A 130 -15.28 -4.76 -11.96
C LEU A 130 -15.55 -6.03 -12.77
N ALA A 131 -14.64 -7.01 -12.74
CA ALA A 131 -14.82 -8.30 -13.41
C ALA A 131 -15.94 -9.14 -12.78
N LEU A 132 -16.10 -9.08 -11.45
CA LEU A 132 -17.22 -9.71 -10.74
C LEU A 132 -18.55 -9.05 -11.10
N TYR A 133 -18.60 -7.72 -11.06
CA TYR A 133 -19.79 -6.93 -11.34
C TYR A 133 -20.25 -7.09 -12.79
N HIS A 134 -19.30 -7.14 -13.74
CA HIS A 134 -19.59 -7.44 -15.14
C HIS A 134 -20.35 -8.77 -15.31
N LYS A 135 -19.93 -9.83 -14.61
CA LYS A 135 -20.63 -11.13 -14.70
C LYS A 135 -22.05 -11.10 -14.16
N LEU A 136 -22.28 -10.29 -13.12
CA LEU A 136 -23.59 -10.19 -12.49
C LEU A 136 -24.56 -9.37 -13.37
N MET A 137 -24.07 -8.29 -13.97
CA MET A 137 -24.90 -7.29 -14.65
C MET A 137 -25.03 -7.51 -16.18
N VAL A 138 -24.14 -8.30 -16.80
CA VAL A 138 -24.25 -8.67 -18.23
C VAL A 138 -25.55 -9.42 -18.53
N ALA A 139 -26.14 -10.08 -17.54
CA ALA A 139 -27.44 -10.74 -17.68
C ALA A 139 -28.61 -9.74 -17.90
N THR A 140 -28.43 -8.45 -17.55
CA THR A 140 -29.55 -7.52 -17.37
C THR A 140 -29.70 -6.48 -18.49
N SER A 141 -28.62 -5.91 -19.05
CA SER A 141 -28.75 -4.88 -20.12
C SER A 141 -27.48 -4.60 -20.91
N ARG A 142 -27.62 -4.22 -22.20
CA ARG A 142 -26.53 -3.80 -23.10
C ARG A 142 -25.95 -2.42 -22.74
N ALA A 143 -26.75 -1.50 -22.21
CA ALA A 143 -26.29 -0.15 -21.83
C ALA A 143 -25.18 -0.21 -20.75
N TYR A 144 -25.31 -1.17 -19.83
CA TYR A 144 -24.35 -1.39 -18.77
C TYR A 144 -22.96 -1.82 -19.28
N ARG A 145 -22.87 -2.51 -20.42
CA ARG A 145 -21.57 -2.89 -21.00
C ARG A 145 -20.76 -1.67 -21.42
N TYR A 146 -21.41 -0.62 -21.95
CA TYR A 146 -20.74 0.61 -22.35
C TYR A 146 -20.19 1.38 -21.15
N ILE A 147 -21.01 1.55 -20.10
CA ILE A 147 -20.59 2.20 -18.85
C ILE A 147 -19.40 1.44 -18.24
N TRP A 148 -19.49 0.11 -18.19
CA TRP A 148 -18.40 -0.74 -17.69
C TRP A 148 -17.09 -0.54 -18.46
N THR A 149 -17.12 -0.50 -19.80
CA THR A 149 -15.92 -0.26 -20.61
C THR A 149 -15.33 1.13 -20.36
N ILE A 150 -16.15 2.17 -20.22
CA ILE A 150 -15.69 3.53 -19.94
C ILE A 150 -15.03 3.59 -18.57
N THR A 151 -15.65 3.01 -17.55
CA THR A 151 -15.10 2.94 -16.19
C THR A 151 -13.75 2.20 -16.16
N CYS A 152 -13.64 1.07 -16.86
CA CYS A 152 -12.37 0.34 -16.98
C CYS A 152 -11.28 1.18 -17.67
N ALA A 153 -11.63 1.87 -18.76
CA ALA A 153 -10.68 2.70 -19.49
C ALA A 153 -10.19 3.89 -18.66
N LEU A 154 -11.11 4.62 -18.01
CA LEU A 154 -10.77 5.74 -17.12
C LEU A 154 -9.89 5.29 -15.95
N SER A 155 -10.22 4.14 -15.35
CA SER A 155 -9.43 3.54 -14.28
C SER A 155 -7.99 3.25 -14.73
N PHE A 156 -7.82 2.67 -15.91
CA PHE A 156 -6.51 2.35 -16.46
C PHE A 156 -5.69 3.60 -16.80
N LEU A 157 -6.32 4.62 -17.39
CA LEU A 157 -5.66 5.91 -17.65
C LEU A 157 -5.19 6.58 -16.35
N PHE A 158 -6.00 6.48 -15.31
CA PHE A 158 -5.65 7.06 -14.02
C PHE A 158 -4.48 6.32 -13.36
N LEU A 159 -4.44 4.99 -13.40
CA LEU A 159 -3.27 4.19 -13.00
C LEU A 159 -1.98 4.66 -13.71
N ILE A 160 -2.04 4.88 -15.03
CA ILE A 160 -0.88 5.37 -15.78
C ILE A 160 -0.49 6.77 -15.31
N GLY A 161 -1.46 7.67 -15.14
CA GLY A 161 -1.22 9.03 -14.67
C GLY A 161 -0.54 9.07 -13.31
N THR A 162 -0.95 8.23 -12.37
CA THR A 162 -0.34 8.19 -11.02
C THR A 162 1.04 7.56 -11.02
N MET A 163 1.29 6.55 -11.86
CA MET A 163 2.63 6.00 -12.06
C MET A 163 3.59 7.04 -12.64
N LEU A 164 3.18 7.72 -13.71
CA LEU A 164 3.98 8.76 -14.36
C LEU A 164 4.25 9.92 -13.40
N ALA A 165 3.25 10.37 -12.64
CA ALA A 165 3.44 11.39 -11.62
C ALA A 165 4.53 10.98 -10.63
N GLY A 166 4.51 9.73 -10.15
CA GLY A 166 5.55 9.19 -9.27
C GLY A 166 6.96 9.21 -9.89
N PHE A 167 7.10 8.84 -11.17
CA PHE A 167 8.40 8.89 -11.86
C PHE A 167 8.93 10.32 -12.08
N PHE A 168 8.04 11.31 -12.20
CA PHE A 168 8.40 12.69 -12.53
C PHE A 168 8.38 13.66 -11.34
N VAL A 169 8.19 13.16 -10.10
CA VAL A 169 8.18 14.01 -8.88
C VAL A 169 9.40 14.92 -8.78
N CYS A 170 10.60 14.43 -9.14
CA CYS A 170 11.84 15.23 -9.06
C CYS A 170 12.37 15.71 -10.42
N GLY A 171 11.44 15.93 -11.36
CA GLY A 171 11.71 16.46 -12.70
C GLY A 171 11.80 15.38 -13.78
N PRO A 172 12.17 15.75 -15.03
CA PRO A 172 12.17 14.84 -16.17
C PRO A 172 13.29 13.78 -16.15
N ASP A 173 14.30 13.95 -15.28
CA ASP A 173 15.43 13.03 -15.15
C ASP A 173 15.20 12.02 -14.02
N VAL A 174 14.88 10.78 -14.38
CA VAL A 174 14.73 9.66 -13.43
C VAL A 174 15.98 9.38 -12.57
N ALA A 175 17.16 9.83 -13.03
CA ALA A 175 18.42 9.68 -12.29
C ALA A 175 18.55 10.64 -11.10
N LYS A 176 17.81 11.75 -11.08
CA LYS A 176 17.81 12.71 -9.96
C LYS A 176 16.98 12.22 -8.78
N PHE A 177 16.06 11.27 -9.03
CA PHE A 177 15.22 10.66 -8.01
C PHE A 177 16.02 9.92 -6.93
N PHE A 178 17.10 9.25 -7.31
CA PHE A 178 17.97 8.50 -6.39
C PHE A 178 18.97 9.39 -5.63
N ASN A 179 18.89 10.72 -5.78
CA ASN A 179 19.73 11.66 -5.03
C ASN A 179 18.87 12.43 -4.01
N PRO A 180 18.91 12.08 -2.72
CA PRO A 180 18.10 12.74 -1.68
C PRO A 180 18.46 14.22 -1.48
N ALA A 181 19.61 14.68 -1.97
CA ALA A 181 20.03 16.08 -1.86
C ALA A 181 19.23 17.06 -2.74
N ASN A 182 18.56 16.56 -3.80
CA ASN A 182 17.88 17.39 -4.81
C ASN A 182 16.36 17.14 -4.88
N CYS A 183 15.84 16.24 -4.05
CA CYS A 183 14.47 15.74 -4.11
C CYS A 183 13.87 15.78 -2.68
N GLY A 184 12.89 16.64 -2.44
CA GLY A 184 12.46 17.01 -1.08
C GLY A 184 11.88 18.43 -0.96
N SER A 185 11.47 19.04 -2.08
CA SER A 185 10.77 20.32 -2.05
C SER A 185 9.36 20.16 -1.48
N LYS A 186 8.79 21.23 -0.92
CA LYS A 186 7.40 21.23 -0.41
C LYS A 186 6.37 20.93 -1.49
N ASP A 187 6.72 21.19 -2.75
CA ASP A 187 5.86 20.89 -3.90
C ASP A 187 5.71 19.38 -4.12
N ASP A 188 6.76 18.59 -3.86
CA ASP A 188 6.80 17.13 -4.08
C ASP A 188 5.77 16.40 -3.19
N SER A 189 5.60 16.86 -1.95
CA SER A 189 4.58 16.33 -1.02
C SER A 189 3.15 16.67 -1.45
N ARG A 190 2.98 17.81 -2.13
CA ARG A 190 1.67 18.27 -2.60
C ARG A 190 1.22 17.47 -3.81
N ASP A 191 2.15 17.10 -4.69
CA ASP A 191 1.86 16.29 -5.87
C ASP A 191 1.46 14.86 -5.51
N ALA A 192 2.08 14.27 -4.48
CA ALA A 192 1.65 13.00 -3.91
C ALA A 192 0.22 13.07 -3.34
N ALA A 193 -0.13 14.15 -2.64
CA ALA A 193 -1.48 14.35 -2.11
C ALA A 193 -2.52 14.56 -3.23
N ILE A 194 -2.17 15.27 -4.30
CA ILE A 194 -3.04 15.46 -5.46
C ILE A 194 -3.36 14.12 -6.13
N SER A 195 -2.36 13.24 -6.28
CA SER A 195 -2.56 11.90 -6.83
C SER A 195 -3.59 11.09 -6.03
N LEU A 196 -3.52 11.16 -4.69
CA LEU A 196 -4.48 10.52 -3.79
C LEU A 196 -5.89 11.10 -3.95
N TRP A 197 -6.02 12.43 -4.00
CA TRP A 197 -7.32 13.09 -4.17
C TRP A 197 -7.97 12.75 -5.50
N ILE A 198 -7.21 12.71 -6.59
CA ILE A 198 -7.79 12.33 -7.89
C ILE A 198 -8.17 10.84 -7.90
N GLY A 199 -7.42 9.98 -7.19
CA GLY A 199 -7.81 8.58 -6.98
C GLY A 199 -9.14 8.44 -6.24
N PHE A 200 -9.29 9.20 -5.15
CA PHE A 200 -10.55 9.28 -4.42
C PHE A 200 -11.71 9.77 -5.30
N CYS A 201 -11.49 10.84 -6.07
CA CYS A 201 -12.49 11.34 -7.00
C CYS A 201 -12.87 10.30 -8.06
N CYS A 202 -11.90 9.53 -8.56
CA CYS A 202 -12.15 8.43 -9.50
C CYS A 202 -13.02 7.34 -8.87
N ASP A 203 -12.72 6.94 -7.63
CA ASP A 203 -13.50 5.94 -6.89
C ASP A 203 -14.93 6.41 -6.64
N VAL A 204 -15.11 7.63 -6.11
CA VAL A 204 -16.43 8.24 -5.90
C VAL A 204 -17.22 8.35 -7.20
N SER A 205 -16.56 8.77 -8.29
CA SER A 205 -17.21 8.87 -9.61
C SER A 205 -17.67 7.50 -10.10
N THR A 206 -16.88 6.45 -9.87
CA THR A 206 -17.25 5.09 -10.25
C THR A 206 -18.38 4.51 -9.41
N ASP A 207 -18.45 4.84 -8.13
CA ASP A 207 -19.54 4.43 -7.25
C ASP A 207 -20.85 5.12 -7.65
N ILE A 208 -20.82 6.44 -7.88
CA ILE A 208 -22.00 7.20 -8.35
C ILE A 208 -22.49 6.70 -9.71
N ALA A 209 -21.57 6.43 -10.64
CA ALA A 209 -21.92 5.87 -11.95
C ALA A 209 -22.57 4.47 -11.86
N SER A 210 -22.36 3.75 -10.75
CA SER A 210 -23.01 2.46 -10.49
C SER A 210 -24.38 2.60 -9.81
N GLU A 211 -24.61 3.68 -9.06
CA GLU A 211 -25.82 3.96 -8.28
C GLU A 211 -26.98 4.55 -9.11
N SER A 212 -26.73 5.11 -10.30
CA SER A 212 -27.74 5.89 -11.06
C SER A 212 -28.90 5.08 -11.69
N ARG A 213 -29.48 4.10 -10.99
CA ARG A 213 -30.74 3.42 -11.33
C ARG A 213 -31.83 3.69 -10.32
#